data_AF-A0A7X1NT25-F1
#
_entry.id   AF-A0A7X1NT25-F1
#
_cell.length_a   1.000
_cell.length_b   1.000
_cell.length_c   1.000
_cell.angle_alpha   90.00
_cell.angle_beta   90.00
_cell.angle_gamma   90.00
#
_symmetry.space_group_name_H-M   'P 1'
#
loop_
_entity.id
_entity.type
_entity.pdbx_description
1 polymer ?
#
loop_
_entity_poly.entity_id
_entity_poly.type
_entity_poly.pdbx_seq_one_letter_code
_entity_poly.pdbx_strand_id
1 'polypeptide(L)'
;MSESTTENDNRNPFTRPGFILSAALIVALIAAVLVIAFLPRNGNDEATTPTPAATSSAATAEPSAAQSAAAGESVCGLSGSSETALGAAPESNWELTGTMAVPSDPAQVGPGEATDSGTPYCFAATPTGALYAATNIFASLVYGDQMNVFQQQVASGPERDEAIAALQANGVSSTPANPAFQVQGFQLQRYSTSAATVVLGFNIENGSVGSITMPLVWEDGDWKLALEQSGPPEPRQLNDLTGFIPWSGV
;
A
#
# COMPACT_ATOMS: atom_id res chain seq x y z
N MET A 1 -44.59 -24.05 -40.81
CA MET A 1 -44.58 -24.05 -39.34
C MET A 1 -43.23 -24.60 -38.92
N SER A 2 -42.34 -23.75 -38.44
CA SER A 2 -41.03 -24.16 -37.92
C SER A 2 -40.78 -23.37 -36.65
N GLU A 3 -40.78 -24.11 -35.55
CA GLU A 3 -40.41 -23.65 -34.21
C GLU A 3 -38.99 -23.11 -34.21
N SER A 4 -38.75 -22.03 -33.46
CA SER A 4 -37.42 -21.55 -33.12
C SER A 4 -37.28 -21.61 -31.61
N THR A 5 -36.49 -22.58 -31.18
CA THR A 5 -36.06 -22.88 -29.81
C THR A 5 -35.53 -21.63 -29.11
N THR A 6 -36.11 -21.29 -27.95
CA THR A 6 -35.51 -20.33 -27.02
C THR A 6 -34.33 -21.01 -26.32
N GLU A 7 -33.12 -20.78 -26.83
CA GLU A 7 -31.88 -21.22 -26.19
C GLU A 7 -31.64 -20.36 -24.95
N ASN A 8 -31.76 -21.00 -23.79
CA ASN A 8 -31.54 -20.41 -22.48
C ASN A 8 -30.02 -20.23 -22.32
N ASP A 9 -29.52 -19.03 -22.64
CA ASP A 9 -28.11 -18.66 -22.57
C ASP A 9 -27.68 -18.56 -21.09
N ASN A 10 -27.27 -19.70 -20.52
CA ASN A 10 -26.63 -19.81 -19.22
C ASN A 10 -25.23 -19.20 -19.31
N ARG A 11 -25.16 -17.86 -19.37
CA ARG A 11 -23.89 -17.13 -19.45
C ARG A 11 -23.19 -17.16 -18.10
N ASN A 12 -22.10 -17.90 -18.10
CA ASN A 12 -21.09 -17.96 -17.06
C ASN A 12 -20.76 -16.54 -16.53
N PRO A 13 -20.91 -16.25 -15.22
CA PRO A 13 -20.70 -14.92 -14.65
C PRO A 13 -19.26 -14.39 -14.78
N PHE A 14 -18.31 -15.25 -15.12
CA PHE A 14 -16.86 -14.95 -15.22
C PHE A 14 -16.42 -14.23 -16.52
N THR A 15 -17.34 -13.83 -17.40
CA THR A 15 -17.00 -13.16 -18.68
C THR A 15 -17.40 -11.68 -18.75
N ARG A 16 -17.78 -11.07 -17.63
CA ARG A 16 -18.07 -9.62 -17.60
C ARG A 16 -16.77 -8.80 -17.64
N PRO A 17 -16.72 -7.71 -18.42
CA PRO A 17 -15.53 -6.85 -18.53
C PRO A 17 -15.14 -6.10 -17.23
N GLY A 18 -15.89 -6.30 -16.14
CA GLY A 18 -15.53 -5.82 -14.79
C GLY A 18 -14.84 -6.87 -13.90
N PHE A 19 -14.60 -8.10 -14.37
CA PHE A 19 -14.05 -9.21 -13.57
C PHE A 19 -12.53 -9.45 -13.76
N ILE A 20 -11.85 -8.62 -14.55
CA ILE A 20 -10.41 -8.83 -14.91
C ILE A 20 -9.46 -7.95 -14.05
N LEU A 21 -9.95 -7.22 -13.06
CA LEU A 21 -9.08 -6.45 -12.15
C LEU A 21 -8.63 -7.23 -10.91
N SER A 22 -9.30 -8.34 -10.57
CA SER A 22 -9.36 -8.82 -9.19
C SER A 22 -8.35 -9.92 -8.83
N ALA A 23 -7.84 -10.71 -9.80
CA ALA A 23 -6.66 -11.57 -9.62
C ALA A 23 -5.37 -10.92 -10.14
N ALA A 24 -5.52 -9.86 -10.93
CA ALA A 24 -4.42 -9.09 -11.48
C ALA A 24 -3.70 -8.26 -10.40
N LEU A 25 -4.33 -7.95 -9.27
CA LEU A 25 -3.82 -6.98 -8.29
C LEU A 25 -2.54 -7.45 -7.56
N ILE A 26 -2.60 -8.61 -6.90
CA ILE A 26 -1.46 -9.21 -6.19
C ILE A 26 -0.43 -9.72 -7.21
N VAL A 27 -0.91 -10.33 -8.29
CA VAL A 27 -0.05 -10.80 -9.39
C VAL A 27 0.64 -9.63 -10.09
N ALA A 28 0.03 -8.44 -10.21
CA ALA A 28 0.63 -7.25 -10.79
C ALA A 28 1.61 -6.60 -9.82
N LEU A 29 1.35 -6.59 -8.52
CA LEU A 29 2.32 -6.10 -7.54
C LEU A 29 3.58 -6.99 -7.58
N ILE A 30 3.39 -8.32 -7.53
CA ILE A 30 4.47 -9.30 -7.69
C ILE A 30 5.09 -9.19 -9.09
N ALA A 31 4.32 -9.06 -10.16
CA ALA A 31 4.85 -8.98 -11.52
C ALA A 31 5.60 -7.66 -11.78
N ALA A 32 5.14 -6.53 -11.24
CA ALA A 32 5.83 -5.24 -11.30
C ALA A 32 7.17 -5.31 -10.55
N VAL A 33 7.18 -5.96 -9.38
CA VAL A 33 8.41 -6.32 -8.67
C VAL A 33 9.34 -7.16 -9.55
N LEU A 34 8.83 -8.22 -10.16
CA LEU A 34 9.65 -9.11 -11.02
C LEU A 34 10.16 -8.34 -12.25
N VAL A 35 9.35 -7.45 -12.82
CA VAL A 35 9.76 -6.57 -13.92
C VAL A 35 10.91 -5.66 -13.49
N ILE A 36 10.83 -5.00 -12.33
CA ILE A 36 11.94 -4.19 -11.80
C ILE A 36 13.19 -5.07 -11.52
N ALA A 37 12.99 -6.28 -11.00
CA ALA A 37 14.08 -7.19 -10.68
C ALA A 37 14.79 -7.77 -11.92
N PHE A 38 14.10 -7.89 -13.05
CA PHE A 38 14.60 -8.52 -14.27
C PHE A 38 14.81 -7.56 -15.46
N LEU A 39 14.42 -6.28 -15.35
CA LEU A 39 14.77 -5.27 -16.35
C LEU A 39 16.28 -4.99 -16.31
N PRO A 40 16.99 -5.06 -17.45
CA PRO A 40 18.37 -4.61 -17.52
C PRO A 40 18.42 -3.11 -17.18
N ARG A 41 19.46 -2.69 -16.44
CA ARG A 41 19.77 -1.27 -16.20
C ARG A 41 20.14 -0.60 -17.52
N ASN A 42 19.17 -0.28 -18.35
CA ASN A 42 19.36 0.56 -19.52
C ASN A 42 19.29 2.00 -19.05
N GLY A 43 20.45 2.62 -18.84
CA GLY A 43 20.59 4.01 -18.43
C GLY A 43 20.22 5.04 -19.50
N ASN A 44 19.17 4.78 -20.29
CA ASN A 44 18.69 5.67 -21.34
C ASN A 44 17.17 5.78 -21.24
N ASP A 45 16.68 6.66 -20.38
CA ASP A 45 15.43 7.36 -20.64
C ASP A 45 15.73 8.86 -20.66
N GLU A 46 15.64 9.41 -21.87
CA GLU A 46 15.63 10.85 -22.13
C GLU A 46 14.64 11.52 -21.18
N ALA A 47 15.10 12.59 -20.53
CA ALA A 47 14.25 13.53 -19.85
C ALA A 47 13.18 14.04 -20.83
N THR A 48 11.97 13.49 -20.73
CA THR A 48 10.84 14.05 -21.46
C THR A 48 10.46 15.33 -20.72
N THR A 49 10.89 16.45 -21.29
CA THR A 49 10.50 17.78 -20.85
C THR A 49 8.97 17.88 -20.95
N PRO A 50 8.22 18.27 -19.91
CA PRO A 50 6.79 18.45 -20.05
C PRO A 50 6.53 19.68 -20.92
N THR A 51 5.95 19.47 -22.10
CA THR A 51 5.31 20.51 -22.90
C THR A 51 4.11 21.07 -22.11
N PRO A 52 3.94 22.41 -22.02
CA PRO A 52 2.83 22.99 -21.27
C PRO A 52 1.50 22.71 -21.97
N ALA A 53 0.64 21.89 -21.34
CA ALA A 53 -0.74 21.73 -21.76
C ALA A 53 -1.59 22.89 -21.22
N ALA A 54 -2.41 23.44 -22.11
CA ALA A 54 -3.21 24.64 -21.94
C ALA A 54 -4.22 24.54 -20.77
N THR A 55 -4.35 25.67 -20.08
CA THR A 55 -5.36 25.99 -19.07
C THR A 55 -6.77 25.79 -19.63
N SER A 56 -7.55 24.91 -19.00
CA SER A 56 -9.01 24.93 -19.11
C SER A 56 -9.58 25.00 -17.69
N SER A 57 -10.18 26.15 -17.37
CA SER A 57 -10.83 26.42 -16.10
C SER A 57 -12.07 25.55 -15.93
N ALA A 58 -12.16 24.81 -14.83
CA ALA A 58 -13.42 24.29 -14.31
C ALA A 58 -13.39 24.27 -12.78
N ALA A 59 -14.20 25.17 -12.20
CA ALA A 59 -14.74 25.23 -10.84
C ALA A 59 -13.87 24.73 -9.67
N THR A 60 -13.33 25.70 -8.93
CA THR A 60 -12.97 25.60 -7.52
C THR A 60 -14.14 25.06 -6.69
N ALA A 61 -14.03 23.81 -6.23
CA ALA A 61 -14.67 23.38 -5.01
C ALA A 61 -13.60 23.40 -3.91
N GLU A 62 -13.60 24.48 -3.14
CA GLU A 62 -12.82 24.63 -1.92
C GLU A 62 -13.25 23.52 -0.94
N PRO A 63 -12.37 22.61 -0.50
CA PRO A 63 -12.66 21.83 0.68
C PRO A 63 -12.60 22.79 1.86
N SER A 64 -13.80 23.15 2.31
CA SER A 64 -14.06 23.73 3.63
C SER A 64 -13.06 23.16 4.64
N ALA A 65 -12.36 24.06 5.35
CA ALA A 65 -11.47 23.74 6.43
C ALA A 65 -12.09 22.67 7.34
N ALA A 66 -11.65 21.43 7.19
CA ALA A 66 -11.92 20.37 8.14
C ALA A 66 -11.08 20.69 9.37
N GLN A 67 -11.72 21.39 10.30
CA GLN A 67 -11.52 21.34 11.73
C GLN A 67 -10.62 20.15 12.11
N SER A 68 -9.41 20.40 12.61
CA SER A 68 -8.51 19.37 13.14
C SER A 68 -9.30 18.48 14.10
N ALA A 69 -9.78 17.34 13.62
CA ALA A 69 -10.27 16.27 14.47
C ALA A 69 -9.07 15.89 15.34
N ALA A 70 -9.21 16.07 16.65
CA ALA A 70 -8.21 15.60 17.60
C ALA A 70 -7.84 14.16 17.23
N ALA A 71 -6.55 13.88 17.16
CA ALA A 71 -6.07 12.54 16.81
C ALA A 71 -6.70 11.53 17.77
N GLY A 72 -7.44 10.56 17.20
CA GLY A 72 -8.06 9.50 17.98
C GLY A 72 -7.01 8.56 18.56
N GLU A 73 -7.39 7.85 19.62
CA GLU A 73 -6.60 6.70 20.08
C GLU A 73 -6.73 5.56 19.06
N SER A 74 -5.68 4.76 18.94
CA SER A 74 -5.75 3.53 18.15
C SER A 74 -6.68 2.50 18.78
N VAL A 75 -7.01 1.44 18.04
CA VAL A 75 -7.92 0.36 18.50
C VAL A 75 -7.46 -0.31 19.80
N CYS A 76 -6.16 -0.31 20.11
CA CYS A 76 -5.59 -0.82 21.36
C CYS A 76 -5.16 0.30 22.35
N GLY A 77 -5.54 1.55 22.10
CA GLY A 77 -5.34 2.67 23.03
C GLY A 77 -4.02 3.43 22.90
N LEU A 78 -3.27 3.27 21.80
CA LEU A 78 -2.09 4.10 21.55
C LEU A 78 -2.52 5.53 21.27
N SER A 79 -1.83 6.48 21.91
CA SER A 79 -2.17 7.89 21.80
C SER A 79 -1.86 8.46 20.41
N GLY A 80 -2.84 9.14 19.83
CA GLY A 80 -2.62 9.99 18.66
C GLY A 80 -1.86 11.27 19.01
N SER A 81 -1.54 12.07 17.98
CA SER A 81 -0.90 13.38 18.15
C SER A 81 -1.43 14.39 17.14
N SER A 82 -1.33 15.69 17.45
CA SER A 82 -1.65 16.76 16.50
C SER A 82 -0.48 17.11 15.56
N GLU A 83 0.63 16.37 15.61
CA GLU A 83 1.76 16.59 14.70
C GLU A 83 1.38 16.23 13.29
N THR A 84 1.85 17.01 12.32
CA THR A 84 1.48 16.83 10.90
C THR A 84 2.63 16.45 9.98
N ALA A 85 3.84 16.28 10.52
CA ALA A 85 5.03 15.98 9.74
C ALA A 85 6.08 15.24 10.58
N LEU A 86 6.91 14.45 9.90
CA LEU A 86 8.14 13.88 10.46
C LEU A 86 9.28 14.87 10.16
N GLY A 87 9.69 15.65 11.16
CA GLY A 87 10.80 16.60 11.02
C GLY A 87 12.17 15.93 10.85
N ALA A 88 12.28 14.65 11.22
CA ALA A 88 13.44 13.78 11.05
C ALA A 88 12.97 12.32 10.96
N ALA A 89 13.90 11.41 10.63
CA ALA A 89 13.64 9.98 10.74
C ALA A 89 13.36 9.61 12.22
N PRO A 90 12.32 8.81 12.50
CA PRO A 90 12.08 8.32 13.86
C PRO A 90 13.17 7.33 14.27
N GLU A 91 13.48 7.30 15.57
CA GLU A 91 14.23 6.19 16.15
C GLU A 91 13.28 4.97 16.25
N SER A 92 13.72 3.83 15.70
CA SER A 92 12.88 2.65 15.54
C SER A 92 13.60 1.41 16.01
N ASN A 93 12.89 0.52 16.71
CA ASN A 93 13.30 -0.87 16.82
C ASN A 93 12.84 -1.62 15.58
N TRP A 94 13.49 -2.73 15.27
CA TRP A 94 13.26 -3.46 14.04
C TRP A 94 13.02 -4.94 14.31
N GLU A 95 12.03 -5.50 13.65
CA GLU A 95 11.66 -6.91 13.66
C GLU A 95 11.63 -7.45 12.23
N LEU A 96 11.71 -8.77 12.05
CA LEU A 96 11.68 -9.38 10.73
C LEU A 96 10.27 -9.87 10.38
N THR A 97 9.75 -9.40 9.25
CA THR A 97 8.61 -10.02 8.56
C THR A 97 9.12 -10.65 7.26
N GLY A 98 9.17 -11.98 7.21
CA GLY A 98 9.87 -12.69 6.15
C GLY A 98 11.37 -12.33 6.17
N THR A 99 11.85 -11.69 5.11
CA THR A 99 13.24 -11.20 5.00
C THR A 99 13.37 -9.69 5.13
N MET A 100 12.28 -8.96 5.36
CA MET A 100 12.30 -7.50 5.48
C MET A 100 12.29 -7.08 6.95
N ALA A 101 13.20 -6.16 7.32
CA ALA A 101 13.15 -5.50 8.62
C ALA A 101 12.07 -4.42 8.61
N VAL A 102 11.11 -4.55 9.53
CA VAL A 102 9.97 -3.65 9.74
C VAL A 102 10.07 -2.98 11.11
N PRO A 103 9.60 -1.73 11.24
CA PRO A 103 9.69 -1.02 12.51
C PRO A 103 8.68 -1.55 13.53
N SER A 104 9.06 -1.48 14.81
CA SER A 104 8.24 -1.91 15.94
C SER A 104 8.46 -1.00 17.16
N ASP A 105 7.37 -0.52 17.74
CA ASP A 105 7.31 0.08 19.07
C ASP A 105 5.90 -0.12 19.65
N PRO A 106 5.61 -1.32 20.18
CA PRO A 106 4.25 -1.71 20.57
C PRO A 106 3.63 -0.85 21.67
N ALA A 107 4.46 -0.13 22.44
CA ALA A 107 4.00 0.66 23.56
C ALA A 107 3.54 2.06 23.16
N GLN A 108 4.02 2.61 22.04
CA GLN A 108 3.80 4.03 21.69
C GLN A 108 3.36 4.25 20.24
N VAL A 109 3.89 3.51 19.27
CA VAL A 109 3.69 3.79 17.84
C VAL A 109 2.96 2.65 17.13
N GLY A 110 3.26 1.42 17.52
CA GLY A 110 2.73 0.19 16.94
C GLY A 110 3.79 -0.63 16.20
N PRO A 111 3.42 -1.78 15.61
CA PRO A 111 2.12 -2.41 15.83
C PRO A 111 1.96 -2.82 17.30
N GLY A 112 0.81 -2.47 17.90
CA GLY A 112 0.50 -2.82 19.28
C GLY A 112 -0.01 -4.26 19.43
N GLU A 113 -0.60 -4.80 18.36
CA GLU A 113 -1.21 -6.13 18.33
C GLU A 113 -0.98 -6.81 16.96
N ALA A 114 -1.25 -8.12 16.89
CA ALA A 114 -1.19 -8.88 15.66
C ALA A 114 -2.31 -9.94 15.64
N THR A 115 -2.82 -10.28 14.47
CA THR A 115 -3.80 -11.37 14.30
C THR A 115 -3.18 -12.73 14.63
N ASP A 116 -3.99 -13.79 14.74
CA ASP A 116 -3.49 -15.16 14.91
C ASP A 116 -2.57 -15.62 13.76
N SER A 117 -2.72 -15.02 12.57
CA SER A 117 -1.87 -15.25 11.40
C SER A 117 -0.63 -14.36 11.35
N GLY A 118 -0.43 -13.51 12.36
CA GLY A 118 0.73 -12.62 12.49
C GLY A 118 0.62 -11.32 11.70
N THR A 119 -0.56 -10.94 11.20
CA THR A 119 -0.76 -9.66 10.50
C THR A 119 -0.77 -8.52 11.54
N PRO A 120 0.19 -7.58 11.50
CA PRO A 120 0.32 -6.53 12.49
C PRO A 120 -0.78 -5.45 12.33
N TYR A 121 -1.28 -4.95 13.46
CA TYR A 121 -2.26 -3.86 13.52
C TYR A 121 -2.09 -3.02 14.79
N CYS A 122 -2.96 -2.04 14.96
CA CYS A 122 -2.93 -1.07 16.04
C CYS A 122 -1.72 -0.14 15.97
N PHE A 123 -1.74 0.79 15.02
CA PHE A 123 -0.77 1.86 14.89
C PHE A 123 -1.34 3.17 15.47
N ALA A 124 -0.49 4.00 16.06
CA ALA A 124 -0.90 5.28 16.61
C ALA A 124 -1.34 6.27 15.50
N ALA A 125 -2.34 7.12 15.78
CA ALA A 125 -2.75 8.21 14.88
C ALA A 125 -1.74 9.37 14.89
N THR A 126 -0.52 9.10 14.42
CA THR A 126 0.63 10.02 14.37
C THR A 126 1.33 9.90 13.02
N PRO A 127 2.15 10.89 12.61
CA PRO A 127 3.00 10.77 11.42
C PRO A 127 3.91 9.53 11.46
N THR A 128 4.48 9.21 12.62
CA THR A 128 5.31 8.02 12.83
C THR A 128 4.50 6.73 12.71
N GLY A 129 3.30 6.70 13.29
CA GLY A 129 2.39 5.54 13.20
C GLY A 129 1.97 5.26 11.75
N ALA A 130 1.72 6.30 10.95
CA ALA A 130 1.45 6.14 9.52
C ALA A 130 2.65 5.57 8.75
N LEU A 131 3.88 6.00 9.05
CA LEU A 131 5.10 5.43 8.45
C LEU A 131 5.30 3.96 8.85
N TYR A 132 5.07 3.63 10.12
CA TYR A 132 5.17 2.26 10.62
C TYR A 132 4.12 1.35 9.99
N ALA A 133 2.88 1.82 9.89
CA ALA A 133 1.80 1.12 9.20
C ALA A 133 2.15 0.87 7.73
N ALA A 134 2.55 1.91 6.97
CA ALA A 134 2.94 1.75 5.57
C ALA A 134 4.02 0.66 5.37
N THR A 135 5.04 0.67 6.23
CA THR A 135 6.16 -0.29 6.14
C THR A 135 5.74 -1.72 6.48
N ASN A 136 4.96 -1.89 7.56
CA ASN A 136 4.45 -3.20 7.98
C ASN A 136 3.40 -3.77 7.00
N ILE A 137 2.53 -2.93 6.45
CA ILE A 137 1.56 -3.32 5.43
C ILE A 137 2.29 -3.75 4.15
N PHE A 138 3.31 -3.00 3.72
CA PHE A 138 4.13 -3.41 2.57
C PHE A 138 4.77 -4.79 2.80
N ALA A 139 5.31 -5.05 4.01
CA ALA A 139 5.84 -6.37 4.36
C ALA A 139 4.78 -7.47 4.32
N SER A 140 3.59 -7.16 4.84
CA SER A 140 2.50 -8.12 4.92
C SER A 140 1.92 -8.43 3.54
N LEU A 141 1.88 -7.45 2.62
CA LEU A 141 1.54 -7.69 1.22
C LEU A 141 2.54 -8.64 0.53
N VAL A 142 3.82 -8.57 0.88
CA VAL A 142 4.87 -9.41 0.28
C VAL A 142 4.96 -10.81 0.91
N TYR A 143 4.86 -10.89 2.24
CA TYR A 143 5.19 -12.10 3.02
C TYR A 143 4.03 -12.65 3.87
N GLY A 144 2.96 -11.88 4.06
CA GLY A 144 1.85 -12.21 4.96
C GLY A 144 0.75 -13.04 4.31
N ASP A 145 -0.17 -13.50 5.17
CA ASP A 145 -1.41 -14.15 4.72
C ASP A 145 -2.32 -13.13 4.04
N GLN A 146 -2.45 -13.23 2.72
CA GLN A 146 -3.13 -12.22 1.92
C GLN A 146 -4.58 -12.02 2.35
N MET A 147 -5.29 -13.08 2.77
CA MET A 147 -6.67 -12.92 3.24
C MET A 147 -6.73 -12.01 4.47
N ASN A 148 -5.90 -12.25 5.48
CA ASN A 148 -5.85 -11.42 6.67
C ASN A 148 -5.34 -10.00 6.38
N VAL A 149 -4.39 -9.84 5.45
CA VAL A 149 -3.92 -8.50 5.03
C VAL A 149 -5.07 -7.68 4.48
N PHE A 150 -5.85 -8.23 3.54
CA PHE A 150 -6.98 -7.49 2.98
C PHE A 150 -8.09 -7.25 4.01
N GLN A 151 -8.33 -8.17 4.94
CA GLN A 151 -9.35 -7.99 5.98
C GLN A 151 -8.94 -6.97 7.05
N GLN A 152 -7.68 -6.96 7.46
CA GLN A 152 -7.19 -6.19 8.60
C GLN A 152 -6.59 -4.85 8.21
N GLN A 153 -5.78 -4.83 7.15
CA GLN A 153 -4.88 -3.73 6.82
C GLN A 153 -5.32 -2.90 5.61
N VAL A 154 -6.36 -3.33 4.89
CA VAL A 154 -6.90 -2.61 3.72
C VAL A 154 -8.23 -1.98 4.10
N ALA A 155 -8.39 -0.71 3.74
CA ALA A 155 -9.58 0.08 4.04
C ALA A 155 -10.82 -0.52 3.38
N SER A 156 -11.97 -0.28 4.00
CA SER A 156 -13.23 -0.79 3.49
C SER A 156 -13.59 -0.15 2.15
N GLY A 157 -13.91 -0.98 1.16
CA GLY A 157 -14.29 -0.51 -0.16
C GLY A 157 -14.53 -1.64 -1.17
N PRO A 158 -15.18 -1.33 -2.31
CA PRO A 158 -15.46 -2.30 -3.37
C PRO A 158 -14.21 -3.05 -3.83
N GLU A 159 -13.08 -2.36 -3.97
CA GLU A 159 -11.81 -2.92 -4.44
C GLU A 159 -11.26 -3.96 -3.47
N ARG A 160 -11.40 -3.73 -2.16
CA ARG A 160 -11.03 -4.72 -1.12
C ARG A 160 -11.95 -5.93 -1.19
N ASP A 161 -13.25 -5.70 -1.27
CA ASP A 161 -14.25 -6.77 -1.27
C ASP A 161 -14.10 -7.68 -2.51
N GLU A 162 -13.79 -7.10 -3.68
CA GLU A 162 -13.46 -7.83 -4.89
C GLU A 162 -12.16 -8.66 -4.74
N ALA A 163 -11.11 -8.10 -4.13
CA ALA A 163 -9.87 -8.82 -3.89
C ALA A 163 -10.07 -10.00 -2.91
N ILE A 164 -10.85 -9.81 -1.85
CA ILE A 164 -11.24 -10.88 -0.91
C ILE A 164 -12.01 -11.99 -1.65
N ALA A 165 -12.99 -11.62 -2.48
CA ALA A 165 -13.76 -12.59 -3.26
C ALA A 165 -12.86 -13.37 -4.24
N ALA A 166 -11.89 -12.70 -4.87
CA ALA A 166 -10.92 -13.34 -5.75
C ALA A 166 -9.99 -14.33 -5.00
N LEU A 167 -9.53 -13.96 -3.80
CA LEU A 167 -8.74 -14.85 -2.94
C LEU A 167 -9.54 -16.08 -2.49
N GLN A 168 -10.83 -15.92 -2.19
CA GLN A 168 -11.72 -17.05 -1.84
C GLN A 168 -11.95 -17.99 -3.03
N ALA A 169 -12.08 -17.46 -4.24
CA ALA A 169 -12.35 -18.25 -5.43
C ALA A 169 -11.12 -18.99 -5.96
N ASN A 170 -9.94 -18.34 -5.95
CA ASN A 170 -8.73 -18.86 -6.57
C ASN A 170 -7.76 -19.50 -5.56
N GLY A 171 -8.00 -19.33 -4.27
CA GLY A 171 -7.07 -19.67 -3.20
C GLY A 171 -5.93 -18.64 -3.06
N VAL A 172 -5.22 -18.71 -1.94
CA VAL A 172 -4.07 -17.85 -1.67
C VAL A 172 -2.86 -18.42 -2.43
N SER A 173 -2.46 -17.78 -3.52
CA SER A 173 -1.16 -18.07 -4.15
C SER A 173 -0.05 -17.41 -3.33
N SER A 174 0.39 -18.08 -2.26
CA SER A 174 1.51 -17.64 -1.43
C SER A 174 2.81 -18.28 -1.94
N THR A 175 3.32 -17.78 -3.07
CA THR A 175 4.78 -17.87 -3.30
C THR A 175 5.33 -16.51 -2.90
N PRO A 176 6.06 -16.41 -1.77
CA PRO A 176 6.74 -15.18 -1.40
C PRO A 176 7.56 -14.66 -2.58
N ALA A 177 7.53 -13.34 -2.81
CA ALA A 177 8.38 -12.76 -3.84
C ALA A 177 9.85 -13.10 -3.54
N ASN A 178 10.55 -13.65 -4.53
CA ASN A 178 11.96 -14.01 -4.45
C ASN A 178 12.78 -12.93 -5.16
N PRO A 179 12.61 -11.67 -4.73
CA PRO A 179 13.76 -11.08 -4.05
C PRO A 179 13.42 -10.47 -2.68
N ALA A 180 14.41 -10.45 -1.79
CA ALA A 180 14.31 -9.72 -0.54
C ALA A 180 14.27 -8.21 -0.80
N PHE A 181 13.33 -7.53 -0.12
CA PHE A 181 13.24 -6.08 -0.09
C PHE A 181 13.71 -5.56 1.25
N GLN A 182 14.34 -4.40 1.23
CA GLN A 182 14.57 -3.66 2.45
C GLN A 182 14.27 -2.18 2.23
N VAL A 183 13.44 -1.61 3.11
CA VAL A 183 13.20 -0.17 3.15
C VAL A 183 14.49 0.52 3.60
N GLN A 184 14.91 1.53 2.84
CA GLN A 184 16.14 2.30 3.02
C GLN A 184 15.87 3.80 3.28
N GLY A 185 14.64 4.23 3.06
CA GLY A 185 14.22 5.59 3.39
C GLY A 185 12.75 5.82 3.06
N PHE A 186 12.26 7.00 3.39
CA PHE A 186 10.86 7.36 3.17
C PHE A 186 10.70 8.83 2.75
N GLN A 187 9.51 9.13 2.22
CA GLN A 187 8.97 10.48 2.13
C GLN A 187 7.56 10.48 2.70
N LEU A 188 7.26 11.43 3.58
CA LEU A 188 5.88 11.70 4.02
C LEU A 188 5.34 12.86 3.20
N GLN A 189 4.59 12.57 2.14
CA GLN A 189 4.13 13.58 1.19
C GLN A 189 2.91 14.35 1.69
N ARG A 190 1.99 13.65 2.38
CA ARG A 190 0.78 14.22 2.96
C ARG A 190 0.49 13.53 4.28
N TYR A 191 -0.01 14.30 5.24
CA TYR A 191 -0.50 13.76 6.49
C TYR A 191 -1.60 14.66 7.07
N SER A 192 -2.65 14.03 7.54
CA SER A 192 -3.63 14.54 8.51
C SER A 192 -3.92 13.43 9.51
N THR A 193 -4.72 13.72 10.53
CA THR A 193 -5.19 12.70 11.49
C THR A 193 -6.13 11.65 10.87
N SER A 194 -6.51 11.81 9.59
CA SER A 194 -7.43 10.91 8.89
C SER A 194 -6.86 10.27 7.62
N ALA A 195 -5.74 10.76 7.10
CA ALA A 195 -5.14 10.26 5.87
C ALA A 195 -3.64 10.55 5.82
N ALA A 196 -2.87 9.66 5.17
CA ALA A 196 -1.45 9.87 4.94
C ALA A 196 -1.04 9.36 3.55
N THR A 197 0.06 9.88 3.03
CA THR A 197 0.71 9.34 1.82
C THR A 197 2.19 9.18 2.11
N VAL A 198 2.60 7.92 2.26
CA VAL A 198 3.98 7.54 2.55
C VAL A 198 4.59 6.95 1.30
N VAL A 199 5.72 7.47 0.83
CA VAL A 199 6.50 6.83 -0.22
C VAL A 199 7.68 6.12 0.43
N LEU A 200 7.75 4.80 0.28
CA LEU A 200 8.86 4.00 0.78
C LEU A 200 9.88 3.84 -0.33
N GLY A 201 11.13 4.17 -0.06
CA GLY A 201 12.27 3.86 -0.91
C GLY A 201 12.91 2.56 -0.42
N PHE A 202 13.15 1.62 -1.31
CA PHE A 202 13.68 0.31 -0.95
C PHE A 202 14.77 -0.14 -1.93
N ASN A 203 15.64 -1.02 -1.46
CA ASN A 203 16.52 -1.80 -2.31
C ASN A 203 15.97 -3.22 -2.49
N ILE A 204 16.44 -3.84 -3.56
CA ILE A 204 16.23 -5.23 -3.90
C ILE A 204 17.60 -5.91 -3.81
N GLU A 205 17.65 -7.18 -3.41
CA GLU A 205 18.90 -7.97 -3.29
C GLU A 205 19.81 -7.91 -4.53
N ASN A 206 19.25 -7.77 -5.74
CA ASN A 206 20.01 -7.59 -6.98
C ASN A 206 20.69 -6.19 -7.14
N GLY A 207 20.63 -5.36 -6.10
CA GLY A 207 21.15 -4.01 -6.02
C GLY A 207 20.27 -2.94 -6.67
N SER A 208 19.11 -3.30 -7.21
CA SER A 208 18.17 -2.33 -7.78
C SER A 208 17.51 -1.52 -6.66
N VAL A 209 17.14 -0.30 -6.98
CA VAL A 209 16.46 0.62 -6.08
C VAL A 209 15.09 0.93 -6.66
N GLY A 210 14.09 1.00 -5.80
CA GLY A 210 12.74 1.37 -6.19
C GLY A 210 12.02 2.16 -5.11
N SER A 211 10.80 2.54 -5.42
CA SER A 211 9.88 3.13 -4.47
C SER A 211 8.47 2.59 -4.62
N ILE A 212 7.69 2.66 -3.56
CA ILE A 212 6.25 2.33 -3.58
C ILE A 212 5.50 3.40 -2.81
N THR A 213 4.40 3.89 -3.38
CA THR A 213 3.55 4.90 -2.74
C THR A 213 2.41 4.22 -2.00
N MET A 214 2.34 4.41 -0.69
CA MET A 214 1.36 3.82 0.22
C MET A 214 0.36 4.91 0.67
N PRO A 215 -0.80 5.04 0.00
CA PRO A 215 -1.89 5.89 0.48
C PRO A 215 -2.59 5.21 1.67
N LEU A 216 -2.72 5.92 2.78
CA LEU A 216 -3.34 5.42 4.00
C LEU A 216 -4.53 6.27 4.39
N VAL A 217 -5.52 5.63 5.01
CA VAL A 217 -6.67 6.26 5.67
C VAL A 217 -6.78 5.75 7.09
N TRP A 218 -7.23 6.61 8.00
CA TRP A 218 -7.58 6.22 9.36
C TRP A 218 -9.00 5.66 9.38
N GLU A 219 -9.15 4.38 9.68
CA GLU A 219 -10.42 3.67 9.70
C GLU A 219 -10.46 2.71 10.90
N ASP A 220 -11.55 2.70 11.64
CA ASP A 220 -11.77 1.81 12.80
C ASP A 220 -10.66 1.85 13.87
N GLY A 221 -10.01 3.00 14.04
CA GLY A 221 -8.94 3.16 15.02
C GLY A 221 -7.57 2.63 14.55
N ASP A 222 -7.36 2.48 13.25
CA ASP A 222 -6.06 2.07 12.71
C ASP A 222 -5.75 2.70 11.34
N TRP A 223 -4.48 2.67 10.95
CA TRP A 223 -4.05 3.05 9.61
C TRP A 223 -4.25 1.88 8.64
N LYS A 224 -5.08 2.09 7.62
CA LYS A 224 -5.35 1.12 6.57
C LYS A 224 -4.92 1.63 5.20
N LEU A 225 -4.44 0.72 4.35
CA LEU A 225 -4.13 1.00 2.96
C LEU A 225 -5.42 1.34 2.20
N ALA A 226 -5.44 2.50 1.55
CA ALA A 226 -6.49 2.86 0.63
C ALA A 226 -6.19 2.26 -0.75
N LEU A 227 -7.07 1.41 -1.26
CA LEU A 227 -6.98 0.99 -2.66
C LEU A 227 -7.60 2.08 -3.54
N GLU A 228 -6.88 2.47 -4.59
CA GLU A 228 -7.38 3.41 -5.57
C GLU A 228 -8.07 2.63 -6.72
N GLN A 229 -8.95 3.29 -7.47
CA GLN A 229 -9.60 2.67 -8.64
C GLN A 229 -8.59 2.23 -9.72
N SER A 230 -7.40 2.85 -9.73
CA SER A 230 -6.28 2.45 -10.59
C SER A 230 -5.65 1.11 -10.20
N GLY A 231 -6.02 0.54 -9.05
CA GLY A 231 -5.48 -0.71 -8.53
C GLY A 231 -4.57 -0.52 -7.32
N PRO A 232 -3.72 -1.51 -7.01
CA PRO A 232 -2.85 -1.48 -5.85
C PRO A 232 -1.72 -0.46 -6.03
N PRO A 233 -1.00 -0.12 -4.96
CA PRO A 233 0.32 0.50 -5.08
C PRO A 233 1.25 -0.26 -6.03
N GLU A 234 1.70 0.40 -7.09
CA GLU A 234 2.69 -0.16 -8.01
C GLU A 234 4.10 0.35 -7.69
N PRO A 235 5.08 -0.56 -7.51
CA PRO A 235 6.48 -0.19 -7.38
C PRO A 235 7.02 0.53 -8.62
N ARG A 236 7.90 1.50 -8.41
CA ARG A 236 8.62 2.25 -9.46
C ARG A 236 10.11 2.07 -9.30
N GLN A 237 10.81 1.72 -10.37
CA GLN A 237 12.27 1.68 -10.37
C GLN A 237 12.84 3.10 -10.29
N LEU A 238 13.92 3.26 -9.53
CA LEU A 238 14.64 4.52 -9.36
C LEU A 238 16.12 4.35 -9.69
N ASN A 239 16.79 5.46 -10.01
CA ASN A 239 18.25 5.50 -10.17
C ASN A 239 18.95 5.46 -8.80
N ASP A 240 18.43 6.23 -7.84
CA ASP A 240 18.90 6.33 -6.47
C ASP A 240 17.75 6.82 -5.55
N LEU A 241 18.03 6.98 -4.25
CA LEU A 241 17.09 7.47 -3.24
C LEU A 241 17.28 8.96 -2.91
N THR A 242 17.79 9.76 -3.83
CA THR A 242 17.90 11.21 -3.63
C THR A 242 16.52 11.79 -3.33
N GLY A 243 16.43 12.57 -2.25
CA GLY A 243 15.18 13.17 -1.78
C GLY A 243 14.38 12.32 -0.81
N PHE A 244 14.82 11.10 -0.48
CA PHE A 244 14.28 10.32 0.64
C PHE A 244 14.99 10.66 1.94
N ILE A 245 14.27 10.65 3.05
CA ILE A 245 14.84 10.69 4.39
C ILE A 245 15.43 9.29 4.67
N PRO A 246 16.74 9.15 4.93
CA PRO A 246 17.36 7.86 5.22
C PRO A 246 16.79 7.26 6.49
N TRP A 247 16.35 6.00 6.41
CA TRP A 247 15.77 5.26 7.52
C TRP A 247 15.72 3.77 7.15
N SER A 248 16.47 2.95 7.89
CA SER A 248 16.64 1.52 7.61
C SER A 248 16.83 0.74 8.91
N GLY A 249 16.43 -0.54 8.89
CA GLY A 249 16.67 -1.50 9.97
C GLY A 249 17.93 -2.37 9.79
N VAL A 250 18.58 -2.29 8.63
CA VAL A 250 19.82 -3.00 8.29
C VAL A 250 20.73 -2.18 7.38
#